data_AF-A0A8R1I2U1-F1
#
_entry.id   AF-A0A8R1I2U1-F1
#
_cell.length_a   1.000
_cell.length_b   1.000
_cell.length_c   1.000
_cell.angle_alpha   90.00
_cell.angle_beta   90.00
_cell.angle_gamma   90.00
#
_symmetry.space_group_name_H-M   'P 1'
#
loop_
_entity.id
_entity.type
_entity.pdbx_description
1 polymer ?
#
loop_
_entity_poly.entity_id
_entity_poly.type
_entity_poly.pdbx_seq_one_letter_code
_entity_poly.pdbx_strand_id
1 'polypeptide(L)'
;MLGMNRCIAICYYGTKARSLNRVSVAVGCSLSTWLIGVGAALVGTFSQPMIGIQRSMWSISFLEPRPHTTLFFSILCAANLFGLSAQWICSTLVLLKIRQVKKKISRNKLNQNSANRFRKQARLTFQFFYPSILCTISTFLFFIKPYAYEYLSGWQLVILHMLWLFNHTCNPFIYAYFNDRMRMTYKEILTCAYIRYQIRKRRSSHPFGMQGRHNVSK
;
A
#
# COMPACT_ATOMS: atom_id res chain seq x y z
N MET A 1 -10.08 -1.16 -2.52
CA MET A 1 -10.38 -2.57 -2.13
C MET A 1 -9.81 -2.97 -0.78
N LEU A 2 -8.48 -2.84 -0.55
CA LEU A 2 -7.86 -3.21 0.73
C LEU A 2 -8.50 -2.52 1.96
N GLY A 3 -8.75 -1.22 1.86
CA GLY A 3 -9.38 -0.45 2.93
C GLY A 3 -10.81 -0.90 3.26
N MET A 4 -11.60 -1.25 2.24
CA MET A 4 -12.94 -1.82 2.42
C MET A 4 -12.88 -3.18 3.14
N ASN A 5 -11.93 -4.06 2.76
CA ASN A 5 -11.76 -5.33 3.44
C ASN A 5 -11.44 -5.14 4.94
N ARG A 6 -10.56 -4.17 5.26
CA ARG A 6 -10.23 -3.84 6.66
C ARG A 6 -11.40 -3.20 7.42
N CYS A 7 -12.18 -2.35 6.77
CA CYS A 7 -13.40 -1.78 7.35
C CYS A 7 -14.41 -2.88 7.68
N ILE A 8 -14.66 -3.81 6.77
CA ILE A 8 -15.54 -4.97 6.99
C ILE A 8 -15.04 -5.82 8.17
N ALA A 9 -13.75 -6.13 8.21
CA ALA A 9 -13.16 -6.94 9.26
C ALA A 9 -13.30 -6.32 10.67
N ILE A 10 -13.24 -4.99 10.79
CA ILE A 10 -13.28 -4.28 12.08
C ILE A 10 -14.70 -3.86 12.47
N CYS A 11 -15.44 -3.23 11.57
CA CYS A 11 -16.74 -2.63 11.86
C CYS A 11 -17.85 -3.68 11.91
N TYR A 12 -17.74 -4.71 11.07
CA TYR A 12 -18.77 -5.71 10.80
C TYR A 12 -18.35 -7.13 11.20
N TYR A 13 -17.41 -7.24 12.14
CA TYR A 13 -16.97 -8.51 12.71
C TYR A 13 -18.17 -9.34 13.23
N GLY A 14 -18.31 -10.58 12.75
CA GLY A 14 -19.40 -11.50 13.13
C GLY A 14 -20.67 -11.40 12.28
N THR A 15 -20.74 -10.52 11.28
CA THR A 15 -21.87 -10.42 10.36
C THR A 15 -21.66 -11.23 9.07
N LYS A 16 -22.72 -11.38 8.25
CA LYS A 16 -22.65 -12.00 6.91
C LYS A 16 -21.63 -11.32 5.97
N ALA A 17 -21.27 -10.06 6.24
CA ALA A 17 -20.25 -9.32 5.49
C ALA A 17 -18.85 -9.95 5.58
N ARG A 18 -18.60 -10.86 6.54
CA ARG A 18 -17.35 -11.65 6.62
C ARG A 18 -17.08 -12.47 5.35
N SER A 19 -18.12 -12.83 4.60
CA SER A 19 -17.97 -13.53 3.31
C SER A 19 -17.11 -12.76 2.29
N LEU A 20 -17.08 -11.43 2.40
CA LEU A 20 -16.24 -10.55 1.56
C LEU A 20 -14.76 -10.55 1.96
N ASN A 21 -14.42 -11.01 3.17
CA ASN A 21 -13.04 -11.15 3.64
C ASN A 21 -12.54 -12.60 3.48
N ARG A 22 -12.86 -13.22 2.33
CA ARG A 22 -12.35 -14.54 1.94
C ARG A 22 -11.15 -14.37 0.98
N VAL A 23 -10.24 -15.34 1.02
CA VAL A 23 -9.05 -15.34 0.14
C VAL A 23 -9.46 -15.33 -1.34
N SER A 24 -10.49 -16.09 -1.73
CA SER A 24 -11.00 -16.11 -3.11
C SER A 24 -11.47 -14.74 -3.57
N VAL A 25 -12.17 -14.00 -2.72
CA VAL A 25 -12.61 -12.62 -3.01
C VAL A 25 -11.42 -11.70 -3.16
N ALA A 26 -10.41 -11.81 -2.28
CA ALA A 26 -9.20 -11.00 -2.37
C ALA A 26 -8.41 -11.27 -3.67
N VAL A 27 -8.29 -12.54 -4.08
CA VAL A 27 -7.65 -12.93 -5.34
C VAL A 27 -8.43 -12.38 -6.54
N GLY A 28 -9.75 -12.56 -6.57
CA GLY A 28 -10.61 -12.03 -7.62
C GLY A 28 -10.50 -10.50 -7.74
N CYS A 29 -10.62 -9.80 -6.61
CA CYS A 29 -10.43 -8.34 -6.54
C CYS A 29 -9.04 -7.89 -7.05
N SER A 30 -7.98 -8.63 -6.70
CA SER A 30 -6.62 -8.32 -7.16
C SER A 30 -6.50 -8.51 -8.66
N LEU A 31 -7.00 -9.62 -9.21
CA LEU A 31 -7.03 -9.89 -10.65
C LEU A 31 -7.78 -8.81 -11.41
N SER A 32 -8.99 -8.44 -10.95
CA SER A 32 -9.75 -7.35 -11.57
C SER A 32 -9.00 -6.02 -11.56
N THR A 33 -8.31 -5.70 -10.45
CA THR A 33 -7.50 -4.48 -10.36
C THR A 33 -6.36 -4.48 -11.39
N TRP A 34 -5.68 -5.62 -11.57
CA TRP A 34 -4.66 -5.77 -12.60
C TRP A 34 -5.21 -5.62 -14.02
N LEU A 35 -6.32 -6.28 -14.33
CA LEU A 35 -6.94 -6.19 -15.66
C LEU A 35 -7.36 -4.75 -15.99
N ILE A 36 -7.98 -4.05 -15.03
CA ILE A 36 -8.34 -2.63 -15.18
C ILE A 36 -7.08 -1.78 -15.39
N GLY A 37 -6.03 -2.00 -14.59
CA GLY A 37 -4.77 -1.25 -14.69
C GLY A 37 -4.06 -1.44 -16.03
N VAL A 38 -3.96 -2.70 -16.50
CA VAL A 38 -3.40 -3.02 -17.82
C VAL A 38 -4.26 -2.40 -18.91
N GLY A 39 -5.58 -2.54 -18.87
CA GLY A 39 -6.49 -1.93 -19.84
C GLY A 39 -6.32 -0.41 -19.91
N ALA A 40 -6.27 0.27 -18.76
CA ALA A 40 -6.05 1.72 -18.70
C ALA A 40 -4.67 2.10 -19.24
N ALA A 41 -3.62 1.33 -18.94
CA ALA A 41 -2.28 1.56 -19.48
C ALA A 41 -2.26 1.40 -21.01
N LEU A 42 -2.84 0.32 -21.53
CA LEU A 42 -2.91 0.06 -22.96
C LEU A 42 -3.66 1.17 -23.72
N VAL A 43 -4.80 1.60 -23.20
CA VAL A 43 -5.55 2.74 -23.75
C VAL A 43 -4.67 4.00 -23.70
N GLY A 44 -4.01 4.27 -22.58
CA GLY A 44 -3.11 5.41 -22.41
C GLY A 44 -1.90 5.45 -23.36
N THR A 45 -1.39 4.30 -23.81
CA THR A 45 -0.15 4.19 -24.57
C THR A 45 -0.30 3.85 -26.06
N PHE A 46 -1.31 3.06 -26.46
CA PHE A 46 -1.38 2.51 -27.82
C PHE A 46 -2.21 3.33 -28.81
N SER A 47 -3.24 4.06 -28.37
CA SER A 47 -3.78 5.14 -29.19
C SER A 47 -2.83 6.32 -29.10
N GLN A 48 -2.43 6.92 -30.23
CA GLN A 48 -1.56 8.12 -30.37
C GLN A 48 -1.16 8.73 -29.02
N PRO A 49 0.13 8.73 -28.64
CA PRO A 49 0.56 8.89 -27.25
C PRO A 49 -0.18 10.04 -26.57
N MET A 50 -1.18 9.68 -25.77
CA MET A 50 -2.03 10.68 -25.10
C MET A 50 -1.27 11.33 -23.94
N ILE A 51 -0.21 10.67 -23.48
CA ILE A 51 0.63 11.05 -22.37
C ILE A 51 2.06 11.24 -22.89
N GLY A 52 2.66 12.38 -22.58
CA GLY A 52 4.04 12.69 -22.95
C GLY A 52 4.63 13.79 -22.09
N ILE A 53 5.88 14.16 -22.35
CA ILE A 53 6.53 15.26 -21.64
C ILE A 53 5.96 16.58 -22.17
N GLN A 54 5.19 17.27 -21.33
CA GLN A 54 4.66 18.58 -21.64
C GLN A 54 5.56 19.65 -21.03
N ARG A 55 6.35 20.32 -21.87
CA ARG A 55 7.36 21.31 -21.45
C ARG A 55 6.74 22.47 -20.66
N SER A 56 5.54 22.91 -21.03
CA SER A 56 4.82 23.98 -20.32
C SER A 56 4.43 23.60 -18.89
N MET A 57 4.11 22.32 -18.66
CA MET A 57 3.72 21.80 -17.34
C MET A 57 4.88 21.18 -16.54
N TRP A 58 6.10 21.22 -17.11
CA TRP A 58 7.33 20.63 -16.56
C TRP A 58 7.13 19.20 -16.03
N SER A 59 6.37 18.40 -16.77
CA SER A 59 5.86 17.12 -16.28
C SER A 59 5.36 16.26 -17.41
N ILE A 60 5.22 14.97 -17.09
CA ILE A 60 4.42 14.05 -17.90
C ILE A 60 2.95 14.47 -17.77
N SER A 61 2.29 14.76 -18.87
CA SER A 61 0.91 15.26 -18.98
C SER A 61 0.39 15.04 -20.42
N PHE A 62 -0.79 15.56 -20.74
CA PHE A 62 -1.35 15.48 -22.09
C PHE A 62 -0.51 16.23 -23.13
N LEU A 63 -0.30 15.64 -24.29
CA LEU A 63 0.34 16.33 -25.42
C LEU A 63 -0.64 17.27 -26.14
N GLU A 64 -1.88 16.83 -26.39
CA GLU A 64 -2.96 17.63 -26.99
C GLU A 64 -4.32 17.35 -26.31
N PRO A 65 -5.11 18.38 -25.95
CA PRO A 65 -6.47 18.19 -25.47
C PRO A 65 -7.38 17.82 -26.64
N ARG A 66 -7.80 16.56 -26.69
CA ARG A 66 -8.80 16.06 -27.64
C ARG A 66 -9.97 15.48 -26.85
N PRO A 67 -11.20 15.45 -27.40
CA PRO A 67 -12.37 15.01 -26.66
C PRO A 67 -12.22 13.61 -26.04
N HIS A 68 -11.57 12.67 -26.75
CA HIS A 68 -11.32 11.33 -26.21
C HIS A 68 -10.26 11.29 -25.10
N THR A 69 -9.21 12.13 -25.17
CA THR A 69 -8.15 12.18 -24.14
C THR A 69 -8.70 12.81 -22.84
N THR A 70 -9.47 13.89 -22.97
CA THR A 70 -10.17 14.54 -21.86
C THR A 70 -11.17 13.60 -21.19
N LEU A 71 -11.97 12.85 -21.98
CA LEU A 71 -12.91 11.87 -21.43
C LEU A 71 -12.18 10.77 -20.63
N PHE A 72 -11.10 10.22 -21.17
CA PHE A 72 -10.32 9.19 -20.51
C PHE A 72 -9.80 9.63 -19.14
N PHE A 73 -9.19 10.81 -19.03
CA PHE A 73 -8.73 11.30 -17.72
C PHE A 73 -9.86 11.74 -16.82
N SER A 74 -10.96 12.24 -17.35
CA SER A 74 -12.15 12.54 -16.54
C SER A 74 -12.66 11.26 -15.85
N ILE A 75 -12.68 10.14 -16.57
CA ILE A 75 -13.01 8.82 -16.03
C ILE A 75 -11.99 8.40 -14.96
N LEU A 76 -10.68 8.55 -15.21
CA LEU A 76 -9.64 8.23 -14.22
C LEU A 76 -9.75 9.10 -12.97
N CYS A 77 -9.98 10.41 -13.12
CA CYS A 77 -10.21 11.34 -12.02
C CYS A 77 -11.45 10.94 -11.21
N ALA A 78 -12.57 10.64 -11.87
CA ALA A 78 -13.81 10.21 -11.23
C ALA A 78 -13.61 8.89 -10.47
N ALA A 79 -12.91 7.92 -11.06
CA ALA A 79 -12.59 6.66 -10.40
C ALA A 79 -11.69 6.86 -9.17
N ASN A 80 -10.69 7.73 -9.26
CA ASN A 80 -9.83 8.08 -8.12
C ASN A 80 -10.61 8.80 -7.02
N LEU A 81 -11.50 9.74 -7.38
CA LEU A 81 -12.35 10.45 -6.43
C LEU A 81 -13.32 9.51 -5.71
N PHE A 82 -13.92 8.58 -6.45
CA PHE A 82 -14.75 7.52 -5.87
C PHE A 82 -13.94 6.64 -4.90
N GLY A 83 -12.74 6.22 -5.32
CA GLY A 83 -11.82 5.44 -4.49
C GLY A 83 -11.42 6.16 -3.21
N LEU A 84 -11.08 7.45 -3.30
CA LEU A 84 -10.74 8.32 -2.19
C LEU A 84 -11.93 8.47 -1.23
N SER A 85 -13.11 8.74 -1.75
CA SER A 85 -14.34 8.88 -0.96
C SER A 85 -14.67 7.59 -0.20
N ALA A 86 -14.63 6.44 -0.89
CA ALA A 86 -14.85 5.15 -0.25
C ALA A 86 -13.81 4.86 0.85
N GLN A 87 -12.54 5.19 0.62
CA GLN A 87 -11.46 5.02 1.60
C GLN A 87 -11.64 5.95 2.81
N TRP A 88 -12.08 7.18 2.59
CA TRP A 88 -12.37 8.16 3.62
C TRP A 88 -13.53 7.72 4.51
N ILE A 89 -14.63 7.27 3.90
CA ILE A 89 -15.80 6.70 4.60
C ILE A 89 -15.36 5.48 5.44
N CYS A 90 -14.64 4.54 4.85
CA CYS A 90 -14.13 3.35 5.55
C CYS A 90 -13.26 3.72 6.76
N SER A 91 -12.35 4.68 6.59
CA SER A 91 -11.45 5.14 7.65
C SER A 91 -12.23 5.79 8.79
N THR A 92 -13.24 6.59 8.46
CA THR A 92 -14.12 7.25 9.42
C THR A 92 -14.92 6.23 10.24
N LEU A 93 -15.52 5.23 9.58
CA LEU A 93 -16.24 4.15 10.25
C LEU A 93 -15.34 3.36 11.22
N VAL A 94 -14.11 3.04 10.81
CA VAL A 94 -13.13 2.37 11.65
C VAL A 94 -12.77 3.22 12.87
N LEU A 95 -12.52 4.52 12.69
CA LEU A 95 -12.25 5.46 13.79
C LEU A 95 -13.42 5.53 14.78
N LEU A 96 -14.66 5.64 14.30
CA LEU A 96 -15.85 5.64 15.12
C LEU A 96 -15.99 4.33 15.91
N LYS A 97 -15.76 3.17 15.27
CA LYS A 97 -15.79 1.87 15.94
C LYS A 97 -14.73 1.77 17.03
N ILE A 98 -13.53 2.29 16.79
CA ILE A 98 -12.46 2.31 17.78
C ILE A 98 -12.84 3.16 18.99
N ARG A 99 -13.44 4.36 18.77
CA ARG A 99 -13.94 5.21 19.86
C ARG A 99 -15.01 4.49 20.68
N GLN A 100 -15.95 3.81 20.03
CA GLN A 100 -16.98 3.01 20.71
C GLN A 100 -16.37 1.87 21.55
N VAL A 101 -15.42 1.13 21.01
CA VAL A 101 -14.73 0.04 21.74
C VAL A 101 -13.95 0.60 22.93
N LYS A 102 -13.25 1.73 22.77
CA LYS A 102 -12.54 2.41 23.87
C LYS A 102 -13.50 2.78 25.01
N LYS A 103 -14.69 3.32 24.69
CA LYS A 103 -15.75 3.64 25.67
C LYS A 103 -16.34 2.38 26.34
N LYS A 104 -16.43 1.25 25.64
CA LYS A 104 -16.88 -0.02 26.22
C LYS A 104 -15.84 -0.61 27.18
N ILE A 105 -14.56 -0.51 26.85
CA ILE A 105 -13.45 -0.94 27.71
C ILE A 105 -13.41 -0.09 28.99
N SER A 106 -13.53 1.25 28.88
CA SER A 106 -13.51 2.13 30.05
C SER A 106 -14.69 1.89 31.00
N ARG A 107 -15.80 1.33 30.49
CA ARG A 107 -16.96 0.92 31.30
C ARG A 107 -16.88 -0.54 31.77
N ASN A 108 -15.72 -1.21 31.62
CA ASN A 108 -15.49 -2.64 31.91
C ASN A 108 -16.50 -3.61 31.27
N LYS A 109 -17.17 -3.21 30.17
CA LYS A 109 -18.17 -4.04 29.49
C LYS A 109 -17.58 -5.00 28.45
N LEU A 110 -16.26 -5.03 28.28
CA LEU A 110 -15.60 -5.80 27.21
C LEU A 110 -14.43 -6.61 27.76
N ASN A 111 -14.36 -7.88 27.36
CA ASN A 111 -13.24 -8.77 27.71
C ASN A 111 -11.89 -8.19 27.20
N GLN A 112 -10.90 -8.11 28.10
CA GLN A 112 -9.54 -7.61 27.86
C GLN A 112 -8.86 -8.26 26.64
N ASN A 113 -9.04 -9.57 26.45
CA ASN A 113 -8.43 -10.32 25.34
C ASN A 113 -9.06 -9.96 23.99
N SER A 114 -10.38 -9.73 23.97
CA SER A 114 -11.09 -9.25 22.78
C SER A 114 -10.66 -7.82 22.43
N ALA A 115 -10.56 -6.96 23.44
CA ALA A 115 -10.07 -5.59 23.30
C ALA A 115 -8.66 -5.51 22.72
N ASN A 116 -7.73 -6.35 23.21
CA ASN A 116 -6.36 -6.38 22.71
C ASN A 116 -6.27 -6.87 21.27
N ARG A 117 -7.04 -7.90 20.88
CA ARG A 117 -7.14 -8.35 19.47
C ARG A 117 -7.66 -7.24 18.56
N PHE A 118 -8.70 -6.53 18.99
CA PHE A 118 -9.25 -5.39 18.26
C PHE A 118 -8.22 -4.27 18.08
N ARG A 119 -7.52 -3.87 19.15
CA ARG A 119 -6.45 -2.85 19.07
C ARG A 119 -5.35 -3.24 18.09
N LYS A 120 -4.92 -4.50 18.10
CA LYS A 120 -3.91 -5.02 17.16
C LYS A 120 -4.39 -4.94 15.70
N GLN A 121 -5.64 -5.34 15.44
CA GLN A 121 -6.23 -5.22 14.10
C GLN A 121 -6.41 -3.77 13.66
N ALA A 122 -6.88 -2.89 14.55
CA ALA A 122 -7.01 -1.47 14.28
C ALA A 122 -5.67 -0.81 13.94
N ARG A 123 -4.62 -1.08 14.74
CA ARG A 123 -3.27 -0.58 14.48
C ARG A 123 -2.79 -1.01 13.11
N LEU A 124 -2.93 -2.30 12.78
CA LEU A 124 -2.55 -2.85 11.46
C LEU A 124 -3.28 -2.15 10.32
N THR A 125 -4.57 -1.90 10.49
CA THR A 125 -5.41 -1.25 9.48
C THR A 125 -4.99 0.20 9.21
N PHE A 126 -4.58 0.98 10.21
CA PHE A 126 -4.07 2.34 10.00
C PHE A 126 -2.78 2.40 9.17
N GLN A 127 -1.94 1.36 9.27
CA GLN A 127 -0.69 1.25 8.50
C GLN A 127 -0.95 1.17 7.00
N PHE A 128 -2.13 0.67 6.60
CA PHE A 128 -2.54 0.57 5.21
C PHE A 128 -3.36 1.77 4.77
N PHE A 129 -4.24 2.29 5.65
CA PHE A 129 -5.10 3.42 5.30
C PHE A 129 -4.33 4.70 5.03
N TYR A 130 -3.38 5.06 5.89
CA TYR A 130 -2.65 6.33 5.80
C TYR A 130 -1.82 6.45 4.50
N PRO A 131 -0.92 5.51 4.16
CA PRO A 131 -0.22 5.53 2.87
C PRO A 131 -1.19 5.48 1.68
N SER A 132 -2.24 4.66 1.76
CA SER A 132 -3.20 4.55 0.66
C SER A 132 -3.93 5.85 0.40
N ILE A 133 -4.36 6.59 1.43
CA ILE A 133 -5.01 7.90 1.29
C ILE A 133 -4.03 8.89 0.66
N LEU A 134 -2.82 9.01 1.20
CA LEU A 134 -1.79 9.91 0.68
C LEU A 134 -1.48 9.61 -0.80
N CYS A 135 -1.29 8.34 -1.15
CA CYS A 135 -1.05 7.89 -2.51
C CYS A 135 -2.23 8.21 -3.46
N THR A 136 -3.47 7.98 -3.03
CA THR A 136 -4.66 8.28 -3.85
C THR A 136 -4.88 9.78 -4.02
N ILE A 137 -4.66 10.59 -2.97
CA ILE A 137 -4.72 12.06 -3.06
C ILE A 137 -3.67 12.54 -4.05
N SER A 138 -2.43 12.07 -3.91
CA SER A 138 -1.35 12.47 -4.80
C SER A 138 -1.60 12.08 -6.25
N THR A 139 -2.21 10.92 -6.48
CA THR A 139 -2.59 10.44 -7.82
C THR A 139 -3.74 11.26 -8.40
N PHE A 140 -4.74 11.60 -7.59
CA PHE A 140 -5.82 12.51 -7.99
C PHE A 140 -5.29 13.90 -8.34
N LEU A 141 -4.42 14.47 -7.50
CA LEU A 141 -3.78 15.76 -7.75
C LEU A 141 -2.92 15.75 -9.03
N PHE A 142 -2.31 14.62 -9.36
CA PHE A 142 -1.61 14.47 -10.62
C PHE A 142 -2.58 14.44 -11.82
N PHE A 143 -3.68 13.69 -11.75
CA PHE A 143 -4.63 13.61 -12.86
C PHE A 143 -5.48 14.86 -13.06
N ILE A 144 -5.70 15.68 -12.03
CA ILE A 144 -6.43 16.95 -12.17
C ILE A 144 -5.56 18.07 -12.76
N LYS A 145 -4.23 17.86 -12.81
CA LYS A 145 -3.24 18.84 -13.27
C LYS A 145 -3.58 19.52 -14.60
N PRO A 146 -4.07 18.83 -15.65
CA PRO A 146 -4.44 19.47 -16.91
C PRO A 146 -5.56 20.51 -16.78
N TYR A 147 -6.49 20.29 -15.85
CA TYR A 147 -7.61 21.19 -15.57
C TYR A 147 -7.20 22.34 -14.64
N ALA A 148 -6.13 22.15 -13.87
CA ALA A 148 -5.62 23.13 -12.92
C ALA A 148 -4.45 23.98 -13.47
N TYR A 149 -4.00 23.70 -14.69
CA TYR A 149 -2.79 24.30 -15.28
C TYR A 149 -2.86 25.83 -15.36
N GLU A 150 -4.03 26.39 -15.69
CA GLU A 150 -4.21 27.85 -15.80
C GLU A 150 -4.17 28.56 -14.43
N TYR A 151 -4.38 27.81 -13.34
CA TYR A 151 -4.45 28.35 -11.98
C TYR A 151 -3.16 28.14 -11.18
N LEU A 152 -2.24 27.28 -11.65
CA LEU A 152 -1.04 26.87 -10.93
C LEU A 152 0.24 27.34 -11.61
N SER A 153 1.21 27.81 -10.83
CA SER A 153 2.52 28.17 -11.35
C SER A 153 3.33 26.94 -11.76
N GLY A 154 4.27 27.11 -12.69
CA GLY A 154 5.16 26.03 -13.15
C GLY A 154 5.85 25.28 -12.00
N TRP A 155 6.30 26.00 -10.97
CA TRP A 155 6.93 25.40 -9.78
C TRP A 155 5.96 24.56 -8.95
N GLN A 156 4.70 25.01 -8.79
CA GLN A 156 3.67 24.22 -8.11
C GLN A 156 3.39 22.91 -8.86
N LEU A 157 3.40 22.96 -10.19
CA LEU A 157 3.23 21.79 -11.05
C LEU A 157 4.39 20.78 -10.94
N VAL A 158 5.62 21.26 -10.75
CA VAL A 158 6.81 20.42 -10.47
C VAL A 158 6.71 19.77 -9.10
N ILE A 159 6.36 20.54 -8.06
CA ILE A 159 6.18 20.03 -6.70
C ILE A 159 5.12 18.92 -6.67
N LEU A 160 3.99 19.12 -7.35
CA LEU A 160 2.93 18.11 -7.48
C LEU A 160 3.44 16.82 -8.13
N HIS A 161 4.27 16.93 -9.17
CA HIS A 161 4.86 15.77 -9.83
C HIS A 161 5.82 15.01 -8.91
N MET A 162 6.68 15.73 -8.18
CA MET A 162 7.60 15.14 -7.21
C MET A 162 6.85 14.44 -6.07
N LEU A 163 5.80 15.06 -5.52
CA LEU A 163 4.94 14.45 -4.51
C LEU A 163 4.33 13.13 -5.00
N TRP A 164 3.88 13.10 -6.25
CA TRP A 164 3.36 11.88 -6.86
C TRP A 164 4.41 10.77 -6.96
N LEU A 165 5.62 11.08 -7.43
CA LEU A 165 6.73 10.12 -7.50
C LEU A 165 7.13 9.59 -6.12
N PHE A 166 7.34 10.48 -5.14
CA PHE A 166 7.76 10.09 -3.80
C PHE A 166 6.69 9.24 -3.10
N ASN A 167 5.40 9.55 -3.26
CA ASN A 167 4.33 8.80 -2.60
C ASN A 167 4.30 7.32 -2.99
N HIS A 168 4.62 6.96 -4.23
CA HIS A 168 4.71 5.55 -4.64
C HIS A 168 5.89 4.82 -3.98
N THR A 169 6.97 5.55 -3.66
CA THR A 169 8.15 4.99 -2.97
C THR A 169 8.00 4.91 -1.44
N CYS A 170 7.10 5.68 -0.84
CA CYS A 170 6.93 5.75 0.62
C CYS A 170 6.26 4.50 1.23
N ASN A 171 5.54 3.70 0.43
CA ASN A 171 4.74 2.58 0.94
C ASN A 171 5.55 1.56 1.76
N PRO A 172 6.71 1.02 1.30
CA PRO A 172 7.54 0.11 2.08
C PRO A 172 8.05 0.70 3.39
N PHE A 173 8.39 1.99 3.42
CA PHE A 173 8.90 2.68 4.61
C PHE A 173 7.80 2.85 5.66
N ILE A 174 6.59 3.23 5.24
CA ILE A 174 5.45 3.36 6.15
C ILE A 174 5.08 1.99 6.74
N TYR A 175 5.13 0.93 5.92
CA TYR A 175 4.93 -0.43 6.43
C TYR A 175 6.02 -0.83 7.43
N ALA A 176 7.30 -0.56 7.15
CA ALA A 176 8.39 -0.86 8.09
C ALA A 176 8.26 -0.09 9.41
N TYR A 177 7.79 1.15 9.35
CA TYR A 177 7.62 2.00 10.54
C TYR A 177 6.53 1.47 11.47
N PHE A 178 5.36 1.13 10.93
CA PHE A 178 4.22 0.73 11.75
C PHE A 178 4.12 -0.79 11.98
N ASN A 179 4.65 -1.63 11.09
CA ASN A 179 4.53 -3.09 11.17
C ASN A 179 5.81 -3.72 11.71
N ASP A 180 5.82 -4.04 13.01
CA ASP A 180 6.97 -4.67 13.67
C ASP A 180 7.43 -5.96 12.97
N ARG A 181 6.49 -6.75 12.44
CA ARG A 181 6.82 -7.99 11.73
C ARG A 181 7.55 -7.70 10.41
N MET A 182 7.05 -6.75 9.62
CA MET A 182 7.72 -6.35 8.38
C MET A 182 9.11 -5.76 8.67
N ARG A 183 9.24 -4.95 9.73
CA ARG A 183 10.54 -4.41 10.16
C ARG A 183 11.54 -5.50 10.48
N MET A 184 11.13 -6.53 11.22
CA MET A 184 11.98 -7.68 11.53
C MET A 184 12.36 -8.45 10.27
N THR A 185 11.41 -8.72 9.38
CA THR A 185 11.69 -9.38 8.09
C THR A 185 12.65 -8.56 7.23
N TYR A 186 12.49 -7.24 7.15
CA TYR A 186 13.44 -6.38 6.43
C TYR A 186 14.83 -6.40 7.07
N LYS A 187 14.92 -6.40 8.40
CA LYS A 187 16.20 -6.55 9.09
C LYS A 187 16.86 -7.89 8.79
N GLU A 188 16.10 -8.99 8.78
CA GLU A 188 16.60 -10.33 8.43
C GLU A 188 17.10 -10.40 6.98
N ILE A 189 16.37 -9.79 6.04
CA ILE A 189 16.74 -9.71 4.63
C ILE A 189 18.04 -8.89 4.48
N LEU A 190 18.09 -7.68 5.04
CA LEU A 190 19.24 -6.77 4.93
C LEU A 190 20.51 -7.31 5.61
N THR A 191 20.35 -8.00 6.74
CA THR A 191 21.48 -8.65 7.43
C THR A 191 21.84 -10.00 6.83
N CYS A 192 21.09 -10.47 5.83
CA CYS A 192 21.19 -11.82 5.27
C CYS A 192 21.22 -12.89 6.37
N ALA A 193 20.47 -12.69 7.46
CA ALA A 193 20.58 -13.50 8.68
C ALA A 193 20.36 -14.99 8.41
N TYR A 194 19.39 -15.31 7.55
CA TYR A 194 19.11 -16.69 7.13
C TYR A 194 20.28 -17.32 6.35
N ILE A 195 20.87 -16.57 5.40
CA ILE A 195 22.03 -17.03 4.63
C ILE A 195 23.23 -17.24 5.55
N ARG A 196 23.49 -16.29 6.46
CA ARG A 196 24.56 -16.39 7.47
C ARG A 196 24.35 -17.60 8.38
N TYR A 197 23.12 -17.86 8.80
CA TYR A 197 22.76 -19.04 9.58
C TYR A 197 23.03 -20.33 8.79
N GLN A 198 22.62 -20.43 7.52
CA GLN A 198 22.87 -21.60 6.69
C GLN A 198 24.36 -21.84 6.44
N ILE A 199 25.15 -20.78 6.21
CA ILE A 199 26.61 -20.85 6.08
C ILE A 199 27.23 -21.36 7.39
N ARG A 200 26.82 -20.82 8.54
CA ARG A 200 27.33 -21.25 9.86
C ARG A 200 26.96 -22.70 10.16
N LYS A 201 25.73 -23.11 9.83
CA LYS A 201 25.27 -24.49 9.98
C LYS A 201 26.12 -25.44 9.15
N ARG A 202 26.37 -25.12 7.87
CA ARG A 202 27.24 -25.92 6.99
C ARG A 202 28.69 -25.99 7.50
N ARG A 203 29.27 -24.87 7.97
CA ARG A 203 30.61 -24.88 8.59
C ARG A 203 30.68 -25.72 9.86
N SER A 204 29.63 -25.72 10.68
CA SER A 204 29.56 -26.54 11.90
C SER A 204 29.36 -28.03 11.62
N SER A 205 28.83 -28.40 10.44
CA SER A 205 28.59 -29.79 10.03
C SER A 205 29.72 -30.36 9.16
N HIS A 206 30.65 -29.54 8.69
CA HIS A 206 31.99 -29.95 8.28
C HIS A 206 33.00 -29.54 9.36
N PRO A 207 33.12 -30.28 10.47
CA PRO A 207 34.39 -30.26 11.18
C PRO A 207 35.42 -30.75 10.16
N PHE A 208 36.30 -29.87 9.71
CA PHE A 208 37.53 -30.31 9.07
C PHE A 208 38.13 -31.35 10.01
N GLY A 209 38.13 -32.60 9.57
CA GLY A 209 38.78 -33.69 10.26
C GLY A 209 40.28 -33.46 10.24
N MET A 210 40.80 -32.61 11.13
CA MET A 210 42.15 -32.76 11.64
C MET A 210 42.11 -33.86 12.69
N GLN A 211 41.90 -35.09 12.21
CA GLN A 211 42.29 -36.30 12.91
C GLN A 211 43.56 -36.82 12.23
N GLY A 212 44.58 -35.95 12.22
CA GLY A 212 45.94 -36.33 11.86
C GLY A 212 46.63 -36.87 13.11
N ARG A 213 46.57 -38.19 13.27
CA ARG A 213 47.41 -38.98 14.20
C ARG A 213 48.87 -38.51 14.14
N HIS A 214 49.47 -38.21 15.29
CA HIS A 214 50.87 -38.52 15.55
C HIS A 214 50.99 -38.95 17.02
N ASN A 215 50.59 -40.20 17.29
CA ASN A 215 51.18 -40.94 18.40
C ASN A 215 52.56 -41.40 17.90
N VAL A 216 53.61 -40.71 18.33
CA VAL A 216 54.96 -41.27 18.27
C VAL A 216 55.09 -42.18 19.49
N SER A 217 55.22 -43.47 19.24
CA SER A 217 55.59 -44.48 20.22
C SER A 217 57.03 -44.91 19.96
N LYS A 218 57.73 -45.17 21.07
CA LYS A 218 59.12 -45.57 21.29
C LYS A 218 60.13 -44.43 21.32
#